data_AF-A0A2N3FK36-F1
#
_entry.id   AF-A0A2N3FK36-F1
#
_cell.length_a   1.000
_cell.length_b   1.000
_cell.length_c   1.000
_cell.angle_alpha   90.00
_cell.angle_beta   90.00
_cell.angle_gamma   90.00
#
_symmetry.space_group_name_H-M   'P 1'
#
loop_
_entity.id
_entity.type
_entity.pdbx_description
1 polymer ?
#
loop_
_entity_poly.entity_id
_entity_poly.type
_entity_poly.pdbx_seq_one_letter_code
_entity_poly.pdbx_strand_id
1 'polypeptide(L)'
;MRPLGEHAPRRARGRDANALGGRRRRAHVGRRRRRHDGCLRHRDQRRLWRVAHGEGGQHEDRRREGHRNDRQHEWRRLSGYSLPQPRARRPDTRRSAKAQGAWLHALRPHARSRICRGMRGAREECPMSLLVVATYPVAGGPVLDGPVRVEPDGTVLIGGTRVPNAQGTSAMLGAACRVAAHLGTAAPHALVAGDIGRGEGTREVYRHLAGTVARVRPSVIAFHYMQPIMALMRTATEHLTTAAPDALLVADAGGMYAAKAAGIASRFELMTPDVGEVGFLADPSVSHPAYVSQYLFGTTGFDPVALAHKAYETGGASRVLLIKGARDHIVCEGELIDTVDEPCVPELEAIGGTGDTVTGLACGFLSAGFPTVDAAICACKANREAGRVMGATPAMHARDLVAVLPEVLGEHLCRWSGACAS
;
A
#
# COMPACT_ATOMS: atom_id res chain seq x y z
N MET A 1 -64.30 -6.73 -3.87
CA MET A 1 -65.37 -6.66 -2.86
C MET A 1 -64.77 -6.91 -1.48
N ARG A 2 -64.89 -5.93 -0.56
CA ARG A 2 -64.69 -6.05 0.90
C ARG A 2 -65.98 -6.63 1.54
N PRO A 3 -65.98 -7.22 2.75
CA PRO A 3 -65.80 -6.53 4.07
C PRO A 3 -64.87 -7.29 5.04
N LEU A 4 -64.11 -6.67 5.97
CA LEU A 4 -64.44 -5.94 7.21
C LEU A 4 -65.13 -6.78 8.31
N GLY A 5 -64.51 -6.80 9.49
CA GLY A 5 -65.05 -7.35 10.74
C GLY A 5 -64.07 -7.19 11.91
N GLU A 6 -64.10 -6.03 12.57
CA GLU A 6 -63.47 -5.74 13.87
C GLU A 6 -64.14 -6.52 15.01
N HIS A 7 -63.42 -6.82 16.10
CA HIS A 7 -63.89 -6.57 17.48
C HIS A 7 -62.78 -6.78 18.52
N ALA A 8 -62.47 -5.72 19.27
CA ALA A 8 -61.95 -5.77 20.63
C ALA A 8 -63.11 -5.64 21.63
N PRO A 9 -62.93 -6.04 22.91
CA PRO A 9 -62.95 -5.00 23.95
C PRO A 9 -62.08 -5.22 25.22
N ARG A 10 -61.52 -4.09 25.69
CA ARG A 10 -61.49 -3.51 27.08
C ARG A 10 -60.94 -4.26 28.32
N ARG A 11 -59.81 -3.69 28.83
CA ARG A 11 -59.53 -3.05 30.15
C ARG A 11 -60.00 -3.66 31.51
N ALA A 12 -59.01 -3.81 32.43
CA ALA A 12 -58.99 -3.34 33.84
C ALA A 12 -57.51 -3.38 34.33
N ARG A 13 -56.81 -2.30 34.75
CA ARG A 13 -56.85 -1.39 35.93
C ARG A 13 -56.43 -2.01 37.28
N GLY A 14 -55.38 -1.40 37.89
CA GLY A 14 -55.03 -1.38 39.32
C GLY A 14 -53.54 -1.71 39.57
N ARG A 15 -52.61 -0.75 39.83
CA ARG A 15 -52.31 -0.02 41.10
C ARG A 15 -51.81 -0.96 42.22
N ASP A 16 -50.74 -0.76 42.99
CA ASP A 16 -49.91 0.39 43.43
C ASP A 16 -48.51 -0.13 43.84
N ALA A 17 -47.40 0.57 43.54
CA ALA A 17 -46.64 1.46 44.44
C ALA A 17 -46.18 0.87 45.78
N ASN A 18 -44.85 0.73 45.98
CA ASN A 18 -44.21 1.44 47.09
C ASN A 18 -42.70 1.61 46.92
N ALA A 19 -42.26 2.80 47.26
CA ALA A 19 -40.89 3.30 47.27
C ALA A 19 -40.28 3.17 48.68
N LEU A 20 -38.94 3.34 48.75
CA LEU A 20 -38.09 3.82 49.86
C LEU A 20 -36.66 3.34 49.53
N GLY A 21 -35.59 4.14 49.49
CA GLY A 21 -35.36 5.52 49.86
C GLY A 21 -33.92 5.68 50.35
N GLY A 22 -33.13 6.57 49.72
CA GLY A 22 -31.91 7.17 50.29
C GLY A 22 -30.57 6.56 49.82
N ARG A 23 -29.46 7.29 49.71
CA ARG A 23 -29.13 8.72 49.94
C ARG A 23 -27.91 9.10 49.08
N ARG A 24 -27.80 10.41 48.85
CA ARG A 24 -26.79 11.16 48.10
C ARG A 24 -25.35 10.99 48.63
N ARG A 25 -24.36 11.05 47.73
CA ARG A 25 -23.15 11.91 47.90
C ARG A 25 -22.71 12.48 46.55
N ARG A 26 -22.64 13.82 46.48
CA ARG A 26 -21.92 14.59 45.46
C ARG A 26 -20.43 14.54 45.80
N ALA A 27 -19.56 14.40 44.80
CA ALA A 27 -18.16 14.80 44.89
C ALA A 27 -17.77 15.52 43.60
N HIS A 28 -17.41 16.79 43.76
CA HIS A 28 -16.82 17.67 42.77
C HIS A 28 -15.29 17.47 42.84
N VAL A 29 -14.65 17.00 41.77
CA VAL A 29 -13.21 17.14 41.47
C VAL A 29 -13.12 17.03 39.94
N GLY A 30 -12.76 18.05 39.16
CA GLY A 30 -11.46 18.72 39.12
C GLY A 30 -10.77 18.32 37.81
N ARG A 31 -10.66 19.27 36.87
CA ARG A 31 -10.00 19.13 35.56
C ARG A 31 -8.63 18.44 35.66
N ARG A 32 -8.39 17.42 34.83
CA ARG A 32 -7.08 17.20 34.18
C ARG A 32 -7.30 16.62 32.77
N ARG A 33 -7.00 17.42 31.75
CA ARG A 33 -6.73 16.94 30.39
C ARG A 33 -5.48 16.05 30.49
N ARG A 34 -5.63 14.74 30.30
CA ARG A 34 -4.48 13.87 30.00
C ARG A 34 -4.25 13.94 28.49
N ARG A 35 -3.10 14.48 28.09
CA ARG A 35 -2.52 14.19 26.77
C ARG A 35 -2.13 12.71 26.83
N HIS A 36 -2.67 11.90 25.91
CA HIS A 36 -2.19 10.55 25.69
C HIS A 36 -0.94 10.63 24.82
N ASP A 37 0.20 10.91 25.42
CA ASP A 37 1.50 10.57 24.83
C ASP A 37 1.74 9.10 25.17
N GLY A 38 1.53 8.20 24.20
CA GLY A 38 1.49 6.77 24.49
C GLY A 38 1.71 5.87 23.28
N CYS A 39 2.71 6.16 22.43
CA CYS A 39 3.26 5.14 21.55
C CYS A 39 4.03 4.14 22.43
N LEU A 40 3.58 2.87 22.47
CA LEU A 40 4.20 1.81 23.28
C LEU A 40 5.66 1.63 22.88
N ARG A 41 6.56 1.54 23.87
CA ARG A 41 7.98 1.29 23.60
C ARG A 41 8.14 -0.11 22.98
N HIS A 42 9.05 -0.24 22.02
CA HIS A 42 9.38 -1.44 21.23
C HIS A 42 9.49 -2.78 22.02
N ARG A 43 9.73 -2.75 23.34
CA ARG A 43 9.72 -3.94 24.20
C ARG A 43 8.32 -4.52 24.46
N ASP A 44 7.29 -3.69 24.50
CA ASP A 44 5.91 -4.14 24.77
C ASP A 44 5.27 -4.81 23.54
N GLN A 45 5.63 -4.40 22.33
CA GLN A 45 5.25 -5.06 21.08
C GLN A 45 5.79 -6.50 21.00
N ARG A 46 7.02 -6.76 21.48
CA ARG A 46 7.58 -8.13 21.55
C ARG A 46 6.85 -9.01 22.56
N ARG A 47 6.21 -8.42 23.59
CA ARG A 47 5.48 -9.15 24.62
C ARG A 47 4.10 -9.58 24.10
N LEU A 48 3.42 -8.70 23.36
CA LEU A 48 2.17 -9.02 22.67
C LEU A 48 2.37 -10.12 21.61
N TRP A 49 3.48 -10.06 20.86
CA TRP A 49 3.83 -11.08 19.87
C TRP A 49 4.10 -12.47 20.48
N ARG A 50 4.80 -12.55 21.62
CA ARG A 50 5.06 -13.83 22.33
C ARG A 50 3.82 -14.45 22.95
N VAL A 51 2.84 -13.63 23.36
CA VAL A 51 1.57 -14.12 23.91
C VAL A 51 0.65 -14.64 22.79
N ALA A 52 0.75 -14.09 21.57
CA ALA A 52 -0.03 -14.53 20.42
C ALA A 52 0.50 -15.83 19.75
N HIS A 53 1.79 -16.15 19.93
CA HIS A 53 2.46 -17.24 19.19
C HIS A 53 3.27 -18.16 20.12
N GLY A 54 2.61 -18.76 21.12
CA GLY A 54 3.27 -19.58 22.14
C GLY A 54 4.35 -20.52 21.59
N GLU A 55 5.61 -20.24 21.95
CA GLU A 55 6.75 -21.09 21.63
C GLU A 55 7.59 -21.35 22.89
N GLY A 56 7.65 -22.62 23.27
CA GLY A 56 8.74 -23.21 24.02
C GLY A 56 9.40 -24.29 23.16
N GLY A 57 10.73 -24.34 23.15
CA GLY A 57 11.51 -25.48 22.64
C GLY A 57 12.65 -25.13 21.68
N GLN A 58 13.88 -25.02 22.22
CA GLN A 58 15.12 -24.99 21.46
C GLN A 58 15.58 -26.44 21.19
N HIS A 59 15.64 -26.89 19.93
CA HIS A 59 16.60 -27.87 19.38
C HIS A 59 16.15 -28.38 17.99
N GLU A 60 16.54 -27.73 16.88
CA GLU A 60 16.54 -28.40 15.55
C GLU A 60 17.34 -27.69 14.42
N ASP A 61 18.31 -26.84 14.75
CA ASP A 61 18.88 -25.88 13.78
C ASP A 61 20.08 -26.39 12.94
N ARG A 62 20.37 -27.70 12.91
CA ARG A 62 21.54 -28.24 12.17
C ARG A 62 21.23 -29.04 10.91
N ARG A 63 19.96 -29.33 10.60
CA ARG A 63 19.58 -30.07 9.39
C ARG A 63 19.12 -29.19 8.22
N ARG A 64 18.93 -27.89 8.42
CA ARG A 64 18.46 -26.94 7.39
C ARG A 64 19.56 -26.33 6.51
N GLU A 65 20.82 -26.38 6.93
CA GLU A 65 21.95 -25.85 6.13
C GLU A 65 22.32 -26.74 4.95
N GLY A 66 22.20 -28.07 5.06
CA GLY A 66 22.52 -29.01 3.99
C GLY A 66 21.62 -28.85 2.75
N HIS A 67 20.31 -28.62 2.94
CA HIS A 67 19.37 -28.45 1.84
C HIS A 67 19.42 -27.06 1.15
N ARG A 68 20.10 -26.07 1.75
CA ARG A 68 20.30 -24.75 1.12
C ARG A 68 21.36 -24.77 0.03
N ASN A 69 22.40 -25.59 0.17
CA ASN A 69 23.50 -25.66 -0.81
C ASN A 69 23.11 -26.39 -2.10
N ASP A 70 22.23 -27.39 -2.05
CA ASP A 70 21.80 -28.10 -3.26
C ASP A 70 20.95 -27.21 -4.19
N ARG A 71 20.11 -26.34 -3.63
CA ARG A 71 19.35 -25.35 -4.43
C ARG A 71 20.23 -24.25 -5.02
N GLN A 72 21.40 -23.97 -4.44
CA GLN A 72 22.36 -23.01 -4.99
C GLN A 72 23.03 -23.51 -6.28
N HIS A 73 23.27 -24.83 -6.38
CA HIS A 73 23.91 -25.42 -7.56
C HIS A 73 22.94 -25.65 -8.72
N GLU A 74 21.66 -25.90 -8.44
CA GLU A 74 20.62 -26.10 -9.46
C GLU A 74 20.26 -24.78 -10.18
N TRP A 75 20.18 -23.67 -9.45
CA TRP A 75 19.92 -22.34 -10.04
C TRP A 75 21.08 -21.81 -10.91
N ARG A 76 22.34 -22.10 -10.56
CA ARG A 76 23.51 -21.72 -11.38
C ARG A 76 23.58 -22.46 -12.71
N ARG A 77 23.04 -23.68 -12.81
CA ARG A 77 22.97 -24.43 -14.08
C ARG A 77 21.86 -23.97 -15.00
N LEU A 78 20.73 -23.50 -14.44
CA LEU A 78 19.58 -23.03 -15.21
C LEU A 78 19.73 -21.61 -15.77
N SER A 79 20.67 -20.81 -15.27
CA SER A 79 20.81 -19.39 -15.66
C SER A 79 21.82 -19.09 -16.77
N GLY A 80 22.60 -20.06 -17.28
CA GLY A 80 23.45 -19.89 -18.48
C GLY A 80 24.43 -18.69 -18.49
N TYR A 81 24.74 -18.10 -17.32
CA TYR A 81 25.48 -16.85 -17.22
C TYR A 81 26.92 -17.11 -16.75
N SER A 82 27.89 -16.88 -17.64
CA SER A 82 29.31 -16.73 -17.29
C SER A 82 29.65 -15.24 -17.26
N LEU A 83 30.03 -14.70 -16.09
CA LEU A 83 30.47 -13.32 -15.94
C LEU A 83 31.90 -13.14 -16.49
N PRO A 84 32.20 -12.10 -17.29
CA PRO A 84 33.58 -11.73 -17.58
C PRO A 84 34.21 -11.07 -16.34
N GLN A 85 35.45 -11.48 -16.01
CA GLN A 85 36.23 -10.83 -14.95
C GLN A 85 36.63 -9.39 -15.34
N PRO A 86 36.42 -8.38 -14.47
CA PRO A 86 36.86 -7.02 -14.76
C PRO A 86 38.37 -6.88 -14.54
N ARG A 87 39.08 -6.41 -15.57
CA ARG A 87 40.47 -5.97 -15.47
C ARG A 87 40.54 -4.66 -14.68
N ALA A 88 41.32 -4.67 -13.60
CA ALA A 88 41.58 -3.51 -12.76
C ALA A 88 42.24 -2.38 -13.56
N ARG A 89 41.62 -1.19 -13.58
CA ARG A 89 42.29 0.08 -13.91
C ARG A 89 42.38 0.92 -12.65
N ARG A 90 43.59 1.37 -12.31
CA ARG A 90 43.88 2.27 -11.18
C ARG A 90 43.31 3.68 -11.46
N PRO A 91 42.80 4.39 -10.44
CA PRO A 91 42.28 5.74 -10.63
C PRO A 91 43.42 6.77 -10.67
N ASP A 92 43.36 7.65 -11.68
CA ASP A 92 44.22 8.82 -11.83
C ASP A 92 43.62 10.00 -11.06
N THR A 93 44.22 10.31 -9.91
CA THR A 93 43.88 11.43 -9.04
C THR A 93 44.52 12.70 -9.58
N ARG A 94 43.90 13.39 -10.55
CA ARG A 94 44.19 14.80 -10.90
C ARG A 94 43.19 15.34 -11.93
N ARG A 95 41.94 15.54 -11.51
CA ARG A 95 40.97 16.49 -12.12
C ARG A 95 39.75 16.65 -11.21
N SER A 96 39.99 17.14 -10.01
CA SER A 96 38.97 17.51 -9.03
C SER A 96 39.43 18.78 -8.31
N ALA A 97 39.24 19.93 -8.96
CA ALA A 97 39.27 21.27 -8.37
C ALA A 97 39.02 22.30 -9.48
N LYS A 98 37.76 22.48 -9.92
CA LYS A 98 37.25 23.70 -10.62
C LYS A 98 35.79 23.65 -11.09
N ALA A 99 34.91 22.88 -10.44
CA ALA A 99 33.47 22.91 -10.73
C ALA A 99 32.60 22.87 -9.46
N GLN A 100 33.05 23.56 -8.42
CA GLN A 100 32.26 23.83 -7.21
C GLN A 100 32.27 25.35 -7.00
N GLY A 101 31.14 25.98 -7.29
CA GLY A 101 30.95 27.41 -7.11
C GLY A 101 29.99 28.01 -8.14
N ALA A 102 28.69 27.90 -7.86
CA ALA A 102 27.62 28.85 -8.22
C ALA A 102 26.25 28.16 -8.32
N TRP A 103 25.68 27.71 -7.19
CA TRP A 103 24.23 27.52 -7.05
C TRP A 103 23.85 27.77 -5.59
N LEU A 104 23.92 29.04 -5.19
CA LEU A 104 23.34 29.56 -3.95
C LEU A 104 22.66 30.86 -4.33
N HIS A 105 21.34 30.82 -4.51
CA HIS A 105 20.36 31.88 -4.26
C HIS A 105 19.06 31.59 -5.02
N ALA A 106 18.10 30.92 -4.35
CA ALA A 106 16.65 31.18 -4.44
C ALA A 106 15.86 30.09 -3.70
N LEU A 107 15.95 30.06 -2.36
CA LEU A 107 14.98 29.35 -1.53
C LEU A 107 14.21 30.39 -0.71
N ARG A 108 12.93 30.55 -1.03
CA ARG A 108 11.90 31.24 -0.23
C ARG A 108 10.56 30.48 -0.38
N PRO A 109 9.64 30.63 0.59
CA PRO A 109 8.94 29.50 1.21
C PRO A 109 7.57 29.16 0.59
N HIS A 110 7.14 27.93 0.85
CA HIS A 110 5.79 27.38 0.87
C HIS A 110 4.64 28.18 0.23
N ALA A 111 4.18 27.72 -0.93
CA ALA A 111 2.80 27.91 -1.37
C ALA A 111 1.96 26.69 -0.94
N ARG A 112 1.37 26.77 0.26
CA ARG A 112 0.12 26.03 0.54
C ARG A 112 -0.98 26.65 -0.33
N SER A 113 -1.88 25.81 -0.83
CA SER A 113 -3.04 26.12 -1.69
C SER A 113 -2.74 26.31 -3.18
N ARG A 114 -2.88 25.22 -3.92
CA ARG A 114 -3.45 25.25 -5.27
C ARG A 114 -4.04 23.88 -5.61
N ILE A 115 -5.00 23.46 -4.79
CA ILE A 115 -5.93 22.38 -5.16
C ILE A 115 -7.09 23.03 -5.91
N CYS A 116 -7.32 22.52 -7.13
CA CYS A 116 -8.47 22.74 -7.99
C CYS A 116 -8.88 24.20 -8.30
N ARG A 117 -8.08 24.90 -9.11
CA ARG A 117 -8.61 25.87 -10.10
C ARG A 117 -7.80 25.79 -11.39
N GLY A 118 -8.27 24.98 -12.33
CA GLY A 118 -7.69 24.96 -13.68
C GLY A 118 -7.87 23.66 -14.44
N MET A 119 -9.09 23.16 -14.60
CA MET A 119 -9.41 22.18 -15.65
C MET A 119 -10.59 22.68 -16.48
N ARG A 120 -10.33 23.73 -17.27
CA ARG A 120 -11.11 24.05 -18.47
C ARG A 120 -10.13 24.57 -19.52
N GLY A 121 -9.61 23.66 -20.31
CA GLY A 121 -8.67 23.95 -21.39
C GLY A 121 -8.38 22.66 -22.16
N ALA A 122 -9.12 22.46 -23.24
CA ALA A 122 -9.02 21.43 -24.26
C ALA A 122 -7.72 20.60 -24.27
N ARG A 123 -7.67 19.55 -23.45
CA ARG A 123 -7.09 18.26 -23.81
C ARG A 123 -8.28 17.33 -23.93
N GLU A 124 -8.32 16.48 -24.96
CA GLU A 124 -9.24 15.33 -24.92
C GLU A 124 -9.02 14.65 -23.57
N GLU A 125 -10.02 14.66 -22.71
CA GLU A 125 -9.90 14.18 -21.33
C GLU A 125 -9.58 12.69 -21.39
N CYS A 126 -8.29 12.34 -21.24
CA CYS A 126 -7.88 10.96 -21.11
C CYS A 126 -8.58 10.42 -19.85
N PRO A 127 -9.43 9.39 -19.96
CA PRO A 127 -10.26 8.96 -18.86
C PRO A 127 -9.38 8.48 -17.70
N MET A 128 -9.48 9.22 -16.60
CA MET A 128 -8.87 8.95 -15.32
C MET A 128 -9.25 7.53 -14.86
N SER A 129 -8.30 6.60 -14.97
CA SER A 129 -8.56 5.16 -14.83
C SER A 129 -7.34 4.40 -14.28
N LEU A 130 -7.62 3.39 -13.45
CA LEU A 130 -6.61 2.55 -12.81
C LEU A 130 -6.63 1.15 -13.42
N LEU A 131 -5.48 0.67 -13.89
CA LEU A 131 -5.23 -0.74 -14.17
C LEU A 131 -4.35 -1.35 -13.07
N VAL A 132 -4.84 -2.38 -12.40
CA VAL A 132 -4.05 -3.19 -11.46
C VAL A 132 -3.60 -4.46 -12.15
N VAL A 133 -2.28 -4.64 -12.26
CA VAL A 133 -1.61 -5.81 -12.81
C VAL A 133 -1.01 -6.61 -11.66
N ALA A 134 -1.58 -7.78 -11.36
CA ALA A 134 -1.21 -8.49 -10.14
C ALA A 134 -1.43 -10.01 -10.21
N THR A 135 -1.06 -10.73 -9.16
CA THR A 135 -1.51 -12.12 -8.98
C THR A 135 -2.44 -12.24 -7.77
N TYR A 136 -3.15 -13.36 -7.67
CA TYR A 136 -3.97 -13.70 -6.51
C TYR A 136 -3.72 -15.16 -6.09
N PRO A 137 -3.86 -15.50 -4.79
CA PRO A 137 -3.31 -16.73 -4.22
C PRO A 137 -4.17 -17.98 -4.50
N VAL A 138 -4.36 -18.31 -5.77
CA VAL A 138 -5.13 -19.47 -6.24
C VAL A 138 -4.28 -20.29 -7.19
N ALA A 139 -3.95 -21.51 -6.79
CA ALA A 139 -3.21 -22.44 -7.65
C ALA A 139 -4.03 -22.79 -8.90
N GLY A 140 -3.44 -22.63 -10.08
CA GLY A 140 -4.14 -22.85 -11.36
C GLY A 140 -5.32 -21.91 -11.59
N GLY A 141 -5.40 -20.79 -10.87
CA GLY A 141 -6.47 -19.81 -11.05
C GLY A 141 -6.40 -19.16 -12.44
N PRO A 142 -7.55 -18.90 -13.10
CA PRO A 142 -7.57 -18.32 -14.44
C PRO A 142 -7.00 -16.91 -14.46
N VAL A 143 -6.64 -16.46 -15.67
CA VAL A 143 -6.44 -15.03 -15.95
C VAL A 143 -7.81 -14.35 -15.92
N LEU A 144 -7.95 -13.36 -15.06
CA LEU A 144 -9.12 -12.49 -14.96
C LEU A 144 -8.72 -11.12 -15.49
N ASP A 145 -9.49 -10.62 -16.45
CA ASP A 145 -9.30 -9.31 -17.07
C ASP A 145 -10.65 -8.61 -17.12
N GLY A 146 -10.88 -7.64 -16.24
CA GLY A 146 -12.19 -6.99 -16.17
C GLY A 146 -12.30 -5.86 -15.14
N PRO A 147 -13.44 -5.15 -15.17
CA PRO A 147 -13.76 -4.13 -14.17
C PRO A 147 -13.91 -4.77 -12.79
N VAL A 148 -13.55 -4.02 -11.77
CA VAL A 148 -13.60 -4.45 -10.38
C VAL A 148 -14.87 -3.93 -9.73
N ARG A 149 -15.54 -4.79 -8.95
CA ARG A 149 -16.70 -4.43 -8.14
C ARG A 149 -16.51 -4.94 -6.72
N VAL A 150 -16.97 -4.16 -5.74
CA VAL A 150 -17.03 -4.57 -4.34
C VAL A 150 -18.49 -4.74 -3.94
N GLU A 151 -18.87 -5.91 -3.45
CA GLU A 151 -20.21 -6.18 -2.91
C GLU A 151 -20.41 -5.51 -1.54
N PRO A 152 -21.67 -5.37 -1.08
CA PRO A 152 -21.94 -4.83 0.25
C PRO A 152 -21.24 -5.58 1.39
N ASP A 153 -21.00 -6.89 1.23
CA ASP A 153 -20.29 -7.73 2.20
C ASP A 153 -18.75 -7.61 2.13
N GLY A 154 -18.22 -6.74 1.27
CA GLY A 154 -16.79 -6.56 1.05
C GLY A 154 -16.17 -7.53 0.03
N THR A 155 -16.96 -8.38 -0.62
CA THR A 155 -16.46 -9.30 -1.63
C THR A 155 -16.01 -8.57 -2.89
N VAL A 156 -14.79 -8.82 -3.36
CA VAL A 156 -14.27 -8.31 -4.62
C VAL A 156 -14.61 -9.26 -5.77
N LEU A 157 -15.13 -8.69 -6.87
CA LEU A 157 -15.29 -9.36 -8.15
C LEU A 157 -14.45 -8.68 -9.23
N ILE A 158 -13.90 -9.48 -10.13
CA ILE A 158 -13.18 -9.03 -11.32
C ILE A 158 -13.87 -9.64 -12.53
N GLY A 159 -14.45 -8.80 -13.39
CA GLY A 159 -15.21 -9.29 -14.55
C GLY A 159 -16.38 -10.22 -14.18
N GLY A 160 -16.96 -10.04 -12.98
CA GLY A 160 -18.02 -10.91 -12.45
C GLY A 160 -17.55 -12.16 -11.70
N THR A 161 -16.24 -12.44 -11.66
CA THR A 161 -15.67 -13.58 -10.93
C THR A 161 -15.24 -13.17 -9.53
N ARG A 162 -15.72 -13.88 -8.49
CA ARG A 162 -15.28 -13.66 -7.10
C ARG A 162 -13.84 -14.10 -6.91
N VAL A 163 -13.04 -13.26 -6.24
CA VAL A 163 -11.67 -13.60 -5.83
C VAL A 163 -11.59 -13.77 -4.31
N PRO A 164 -10.57 -14.46 -3.75
CA PRO A 164 -10.41 -14.59 -2.30
C PRO A 164 -10.27 -13.22 -1.61
N ASN A 165 -11.07 -12.97 -0.56
CA ASN A 165 -11.25 -11.62 0.03
C ASN A 165 -10.61 -11.40 1.40
N ALA A 166 -9.41 -11.95 1.64
CA ALA A 166 -8.76 -11.84 2.95
C ALA A 166 -7.66 -10.77 3.01
N GLN A 167 -6.81 -10.69 1.97
CA GLN A 167 -5.61 -9.85 1.93
C GLN A 167 -5.05 -9.79 0.50
N GLY A 168 -3.98 -9.05 0.27
CA GLY A 168 -3.29 -9.01 -1.01
C GLY A 168 -3.98 -8.14 -2.03
N THR A 169 -3.95 -8.59 -3.28
CA THR A 169 -4.58 -7.90 -4.42
C THR A 169 -6.04 -7.53 -4.17
N SER A 170 -6.82 -8.36 -3.48
CA SER A 170 -8.23 -8.04 -3.16
C SER A 170 -8.37 -6.86 -2.20
N ALA A 171 -7.48 -6.73 -1.21
CA ALA A 171 -7.48 -5.61 -0.28
C ALA A 171 -7.16 -4.29 -1.00
N MET A 172 -6.13 -4.30 -1.84
CA MET A 172 -5.78 -3.17 -2.71
C MET A 172 -6.94 -2.77 -3.64
N LEU A 173 -7.53 -3.73 -4.34
CA LEU A 173 -8.64 -3.51 -5.26
C LEU A 173 -9.88 -2.96 -4.54
N GLY A 174 -10.21 -3.53 -3.38
CA GLY A 174 -11.32 -3.09 -2.56
C GLY A 174 -11.16 -1.62 -2.15
N ALA A 175 -9.99 -1.26 -1.63
CA ALA A 175 -9.69 0.11 -1.23
C ALA A 175 -9.75 1.10 -2.39
N ALA A 176 -9.15 0.77 -3.55
CA ALA A 176 -9.21 1.60 -4.75
C ALA A 176 -10.65 1.80 -5.24
N CYS A 177 -11.49 0.76 -5.19
CA CYS A 177 -12.91 0.86 -5.52
C CYS A 177 -13.67 1.80 -4.57
N ARG A 178 -13.35 1.81 -3.27
CA ARG A 178 -13.99 2.73 -2.32
C ARG A 178 -13.65 4.19 -2.62
N VAL A 179 -12.41 4.47 -2.99
CA VAL A 179 -12.02 5.81 -3.44
C VAL A 179 -12.77 6.20 -4.72
N ALA A 180 -12.78 5.32 -5.73
CA ALA A 180 -13.44 5.60 -7.00
C ALA A 180 -14.95 5.86 -6.81
N ALA A 181 -15.62 5.02 -6.01
CA ALA A 181 -17.03 5.19 -5.68
C ALA A 181 -17.29 6.51 -4.93
N HIS A 182 -16.43 6.88 -3.98
CA HIS A 182 -16.58 8.11 -3.21
C HIS A 182 -16.38 9.38 -4.06
N LEU A 183 -15.40 9.35 -4.98
CA LEU A 183 -15.08 10.49 -5.86
C LEU A 183 -15.88 10.52 -7.16
N GLY A 184 -16.73 9.51 -7.41
CA GLY A 184 -17.51 9.41 -8.65
C GLY A 184 -16.65 9.15 -9.90
N THR A 185 -15.48 8.52 -9.75
CA THR A 185 -14.59 8.17 -10.86
C THR A 185 -14.79 6.73 -11.33
N ALA A 186 -14.16 6.37 -12.45
CA ALA A 186 -14.26 5.02 -13.00
C ALA A 186 -13.72 3.97 -12.02
N ALA A 187 -14.45 2.85 -11.90
CA ALA A 187 -13.98 1.73 -11.11
C ALA A 187 -12.64 1.20 -11.65
N PRO A 188 -11.74 0.69 -10.78
CA PRO A 188 -10.51 0.05 -11.22
C PRO A 188 -10.77 -1.09 -12.20
N HIS A 189 -9.87 -1.26 -13.16
CA HIS A 189 -9.78 -2.45 -14.00
C HIS A 189 -8.65 -3.34 -13.47
N ALA A 190 -8.85 -4.65 -13.46
CA ALA A 190 -7.83 -5.58 -12.99
C ALA A 190 -7.44 -6.57 -14.10
N LEU A 191 -6.15 -6.79 -14.25
CA LEU A 191 -5.55 -7.90 -14.99
C LEU A 191 -4.79 -8.76 -13.99
N VAL A 192 -5.37 -9.88 -13.60
CA VAL A 192 -4.81 -10.75 -12.57
C VAL A 192 -4.79 -12.21 -12.98
N ALA A 193 -3.88 -12.99 -12.42
CA ALA A 193 -3.84 -14.44 -12.64
C ALA A 193 -3.54 -15.17 -11.32
N GLY A 194 -4.00 -16.42 -11.23
CA GLY A 194 -3.74 -17.26 -10.07
C GLY A 194 -2.25 -17.59 -9.96
N ASP A 195 -1.64 -17.33 -8.80
CA ASP A 195 -0.24 -17.66 -8.53
C ASP A 195 -0.04 -17.92 -7.04
N ILE A 196 0.74 -18.95 -6.72
CA ILE A 196 1.10 -19.31 -5.34
C ILE A 196 2.60 -19.10 -5.07
N GLY A 197 3.23 -18.18 -5.83
CA GLY A 197 4.66 -17.86 -5.73
C GLY A 197 5.55 -18.67 -6.66
N ARG A 198 5.00 -19.27 -7.72
CA ARG A 198 5.76 -19.99 -8.76
C ARG A 198 6.04 -19.10 -9.98
N GLY A 199 5.34 -17.97 -10.09
CA GLY A 199 5.48 -17.03 -11.19
C GLY A 199 4.73 -17.46 -12.46
N GLU A 200 3.88 -18.49 -12.40
CA GLU A 200 3.04 -18.91 -13.51
C GLU A 200 2.05 -17.80 -13.85
N GLY A 201 1.22 -17.39 -12.87
CA GLY A 201 0.29 -16.27 -13.03
C GLY A 201 1.00 -14.96 -13.37
N THR A 202 2.20 -14.73 -12.83
CA THR A 202 3.01 -13.56 -13.23
C THR A 202 3.32 -13.55 -14.73
N ARG A 203 3.72 -14.69 -15.31
CA ARG A 203 3.98 -14.81 -16.75
C ARG A 203 2.70 -14.62 -17.56
N GLU A 204 1.58 -15.14 -17.08
CA GLU A 204 0.27 -14.95 -17.70
C GLU A 204 -0.10 -13.46 -17.80
N VAL A 205 -0.08 -12.71 -16.70
CA VAL A 205 -0.49 -11.30 -16.74
C VAL A 205 0.40 -10.46 -17.65
N TYR A 206 1.72 -10.72 -17.67
CA TYR A 206 2.61 -10.01 -18.60
C TYR A 206 2.32 -10.31 -20.07
N ARG A 207 1.91 -11.53 -20.42
CA ARG A 207 1.49 -11.84 -21.80
C ARG A 207 0.24 -11.05 -22.20
N HIS A 208 -0.72 -10.91 -21.31
CA HIS A 208 -1.99 -10.24 -21.60
C HIS A 208 -1.88 -8.70 -21.54
N LEU A 209 -0.88 -8.16 -20.85
CA LEU A 209 -0.74 -6.75 -20.52
C LEU A 209 -0.93 -5.81 -21.72
N ALA A 210 -0.25 -6.07 -22.84
CA ALA A 210 -0.32 -5.22 -24.03
C ALA A 210 -1.75 -5.07 -24.56
N GLY A 211 -2.49 -6.18 -24.64
CA GLY A 211 -3.88 -6.19 -25.11
C GLY A 211 -4.82 -5.49 -24.13
N THR A 212 -4.60 -5.65 -22.83
CA THR A 212 -5.39 -4.97 -21.80
C THR A 212 -5.12 -3.46 -21.82
N VAL A 213 -3.87 -3.02 -21.90
CA VAL A 213 -3.49 -1.60 -21.95
C VAL A 213 -4.07 -0.92 -23.18
N ALA A 214 -3.99 -1.54 -24.36
CA ALA A 214 -4.57 -0.99 -25.59
C ALA A 214 -6.09 -0.77 -25.49
N ARG A 215 -6.79 -1.65 -24.76
CA ARG A 215 -8.25 -1.58 -24.56
C ARG A 215 -8.65 -0.61 -23.45
N VAL A 216 -7.98 -0.67 -22.30
CA VAL A 216 -8.34 0.09 -21.09
C VAL A 216 -7.82 1.52 -21.14
N ARG A 217 -6.66 1.74 -21.78
CA ARG A 217 -5.96 3.04 -21.84
C ARG A 217 -5.81 3.70 -20.46
N PRO A 218 -5.21 2.99 -19.49
CA PRO A 218 -5.13 3.46 -18.12
C PRO A 218 -4.27 4.71 -17.97
N SER A 219 -4.65 5.63 -17.08
CA SER A 219 -3.80 6.75 -16.64
C SER A 219 -2.88 6.37 -15.49
N VAL A 220 -3.20 5.30 -14.75
CA VAL A 220 -2.36 4.73 -13.69
C VAL A 220 -2.28 3.21 -13.88
N ILE A 221 -1.07 2.66 -13.83
CA ILE A 221 -0.83 1.21 -13.88
C ILE A 221 -0.09 0.79 -12.62
N ALA A 222 -0.71 -0.06 -11.81
CA ALA A 222 -0.12 -0.54 -10.58
C ALA A 222 0.30 -2.01 -10.69
N PHE A 223 1.55 -2.30 -10.33
CA PHE A 223 2.13 -3.64 -10.30
C PHE A 223 2.21 -4.14 -8.85
N HIS A 224 1.49 -5.22 -8.53
CA HIS A 224 1.29 -5.68 -7.16
C HIS A 224 1.37 -7.21 -7.04
N TYR A 225 1.87 -7.73 -5.92
CA TYR A 225 2.03 -9.18 -5.66
C TYR A 225 2.34 -10.01 -6.90
N MET A 226 3.51 -9.79 -7.50
CA MET A 226 3.98 -10.56 -8.64
C MET A 226 5.35 -11.15 -8.36
N GLN A 227 5.62 -12.32 -8.94
CA GLN A 227 6.96 -12.90 -8.86
C GLN A 227 7.96 -11.92 -9.51
N PRO A 228 9.07 -11.57 -8.84
CA PRO A 228 10.08 -10.69 -9.43
C PRO A 228 10.78 -11.34 -10.63
N ILE A 229 10.24 -11.18 -11.83
CA ILE A 229 10.81 -11.67 -13.09
C ILE A 229 11.32 -10.48 -13.89
N MET A 230 12.59 -10.12 -13.69
CA MET A 230 13.20 -8.88 -14.18
C MET A 230 13.12 -8.71 -15.70
N ALA A 231 13.26 -9.79 -16.46
CA ALA A 231 13.14 -9.74 -17.91
C ALA A 231 11.74 -9.29 -18.35
N LEU A 232 10.69 -9.83 -17.73
CA LEU A 232 9.31 -9.46 -18.03
C LEU A 232 8.99 -8.02 -17.60
N MET A 233 9.48 -7.61 -16.42
CA MET A 233 9.29 -6.24 -15.94
C MET A 233 9.95 -5.20 -16.87
N ARG A 234 11.16 -5.48 -17.38
CA ARG A 234 11.82 -4.61 -18.39
C ARG A 234 11.01 -4.54 -19.68
N THR A 235 10.68 -5.69 -20.26
CA THR A 235 9.93 -5.74 -21.52
C THR A 235 8.56 -5.07 -21.40
N ALA A 236 7.86 -5.28 -20.29
CA ALA A 236 6.59 -4.62 -20.02
C ALA A 236 6.73 -3.11 -19.92
N THR A 237 7.70 -2.62 -19.14
CA THR A 237 7.90 -1.18 -18.97
C THR A 237 8.35 -0.50 -20.26
N GLU A 238 9.19 -1.16 -21.08
CA GLU A 238 9.55 -0.70 -22.43
C GLU A 238 8.35 -0.67 -23.37
N HIS A 239 7.46 -1.65 -23.30
CA HIS A 239 6.23 -1.62 -24.09
C HIS A 239 5.32 -0.45 -23.68
N LEU A 240 5.19 -0.20 -22.36
CA LEU A 240 4.36 0.86 -21.82
C LEU A 240 4.83 2.26 -22.25
N THR A 241 6.12 2.49 -22.51
CA THR A 241 6.59 3.80 -23.01
C THR A 241 5.97 4.20 -24.35
N THR A 242 5.48 3.23 -25.13
CA THR A 242 4.81 3.48 -26.41
C THR A 242 3.30 3.32 -26.29
N ALA A 243 2.83 2.28 -25.59
CA ALA A 243 1.41 1.97 -25.50
C ALA A 243 0.63 2.87 -24.54
N ALA A 244 1.29 3.42 -23.52
CA ALA A 244 0.69 4.29 -22.51
C ALA A 244 1.73 5.28 -21.97
N PRO A 245 2.28 6.19 -22.81
CA PRO A 245 3.41 7.06 -22.45
C PRO A 245 3.12 8.00 -21.28
N ASP A 246 1.87 8.37 -21.07
CA ASP A 246 1.44 9.28 -20.00
C ASP A 246 0.97 8.52 -18.73
N ALA A 247 0.97 7.19 -18.73
CA ALA A 247 0.51 6.42 -17.59
C ALA A 247 1.52 6.47 -16.44
N LEU A 248 1.03 6.80 -15.25
CA LEU A 248 1.83 6.78 -14.02
C LEU A 248 1.98 5.34 -13.55
N LEU A 249 3.22 4.90 -13.36
CA LEU A 249 3.50 3.54 -12.90
C LEU A 249 3.64 3.50 -11.38
N VAL A 250 2.90 2.59 -10.74
CA VAL A 250 2.96 2.35 -9.29
C VAL A 250 3.44 0.93 -9.04
N ALA A 251 4.27 0.72 -8.01
CA ALA A 251 4.74 -0.61 -7.66
C ALA A 251 4.76 -0.85 -6.15
N ASP A 252 4.32 -2.04 -5.75
CA ASP A 252 4.28 -2.49 -4.37
C ASP A 252 4.64 -3.98 -4.28
N ALA A 253 5.15 -4.40 -3.12
CA ALA A 253 5.58 -5.77 -2.86
C ALA A 253 6.47 -6.33 -4.00
N GLY A 254 6.08 -7.46 -4.58
CA GLY A 254 6.83 -8.11 -5.65
C GLY A 254 7.03 -7.26 -6.92
N GLY A 255 6.11 -6.34 -7.22
CA GLY A 255 6.26 -5.42 -8.36
C GLY A 255 7.42 -4.43 -8.14
N MET A 256 7.54 -3.92 -6.92
CA MET A 256 8.62 -3.03 -6.51
C MET A 256 9.97 -3.74 -6.55
N TYR A 257 10.04 -4.99 -6.08
CA TYR A 257 11.26 -5.78 -6.17
C TYR A 257 11.68 -6.03 -7.60
N ALA A 258 10.72 -6.37 -8.48
CA ALA A 258 10.99 -6.56 -9.90
C ALA A 258 11.55 -5.28 -10.54
N ALA A 259 10.97 -4.12 -10.24
CA ALA A 259 11.41 -2.82 -10.77
C ALA A 259 12.83 -2.45 -10.30
N LYS A 260 13.11 -2.59 -9.00
CA LYS A 260 14.45 -2.38 -8.43
C LYS A 260 15.48 -3.32 -9.05
N ALA A 261 15.22 -4.63 -9.03
CA ALA A 261 16.14 -5.64 -9.54
C ALA A 261 16.31 -5.57 -11.07
N ALA A 262 15.34 -5.02 -11.78
CA ALA A 262 15.44 -4.74 -13.21
C ALA A 262 16.25 -3.47 -13.54
N GLY A 263 16.57 -2.64 -12.55
CA GLY A 263 17.29 -1.37 -12.73
C GLY A 263 16.42 -0.25 -13.31
N ILE A 264 15.10 -0.32 -13.11
CA ILE A 264 14.13 0.61 -13.70
C ILE A 264 13.20 1.27 -12.66
N ALA A 265 13.55 1.21 -11.37
CA ALA A 265 12.73 1.79 -10.31
C ALA A 265 12.45 3.29 -10.52
N SER A 266 13.41 4.05 -11.05
CA SER A 266 13.26 5.47 -11.36
C SER A 266 12.23 5.79 -12.46
N ARG A 267 11.75 4.78 -13.21
CA ARG A 267 10.62 4.95 -14.15
C ARG A 267 9.25 4.93 -13.47
N PHE A 268 9.20 4.53 -12.20
CA PHE A 268 7.97 4.49 -11.43
C PHE A 268 7.70 5.83 -10.77
N GLU A 269 6.43 6.20 -10.75
CA GLU A 269 5.94 7.42 -10.12
C GLU A 269 5.84 7.24 -8.61
N LEU A 270 5.29 6.10 -8.16
CA LEU A 270 5.08 5.79 -6.75
C LEU A 270 5.52 4.36 -6.43
N MET A 271 6.24 4.19 -5.33
CA MET A 271 6.42 2.91 -4.65
C MET A 271 6.00 3.04 -3.20
N THR A 272 5.49 1.96 -2.64
CA THR A 272 4.89 1.96 -1.31
C THR A 272 5.61 0.98 -0.37
N PRO A 273 6.93 1.07 -0.15
CA PRO A 273 7.64 0.11 0.69
C PRO A 273 7.22 0.18 2.16
N ASP A 274 7.38 -0.90 2.91
CA ASP A 274 7.51 -0.84 4.37
C ASP A 274 8.93 -0.42 4.80
N VAL A 275 9.10 -0.14 6.11
CA VAL A 275 10.39 0.22 6.70
C VAL A 275 11.50 -0.77 6.30
N GLY A 276 11.28 -2.08 6.41
CA GLY A 276 12.29 -3.09 6.07
C GLY A 276 12.62 -3.14 4.57
N GLU A 277 11.62 -2.92 3.72
CA GLU A 277 11.76 -2.89 2.26
C GLU A 277 12.56 -1.68 1.76
N VAL A 278 12.55 -0.53 2.44
CA VAL A 278 13.39 0.61 2.05
C VAL A 278 14.88 0.26 2.14
N GLY A 279 15.27 -0.56 3.11
CA GLY A 279 16.64 -1.08 3.21
C GLY A 279 17.05 -1.87 1.96
N PHE A 280 16.13 -2.65 1.39
CA PHE A 280 16.32 -3.36 0.12
C PHE A 280 16.50 -2.38 -1.05
N LEU A 281 15.65 -1.34 -1.14
CA LEU A 281 15.74 -0.35 -2.20
C LEU A 281 17.06 0.45 -2.14
N ALA A 282 17.57 0.70 -0.93
CA ALA A 282 18.80 1.45 -0.67
C ALA A 282 20.09 0.66 -0.92
N ASP A 283 20.02 -0.67 -1.02
CA ASP A 283 21.18 -1.52 -1.25
C ASP A 283 21.39 -1.75 -2.76
N PRO A 284 22.48 -1.25 -3.37
CA PRO A 284 22.76 -1.47 -4.78
C PRO A 284 23.23 -2.90 -5.08
N SER A 285 23.67 -3.66 -4.07
CA SER A 285 24.23 -5.00 -4.25
C SER A 285 23.18 -6.11 -4.17
N VAL A 286 21.96 -5.78 -3.75
CA VAL A 286 20.92 -6.77 -3.50
C VAL A 286 19.86 -6.78 -4.59
N SER A 287 19.62 -7.97 -5.15
CA SER A 287 18.61 -8.21 -6.19
C SER A 287 17.30 -8.81 -5.66
N HIS A 288 17.25 -9.23 -4.39
CA HIS A 288 16.04 -9.77 -3.76
C HIS A 288 15.97 -9.46 -2.26
N PRO A 289 14.81 -9.09 -1.70
CA PRO A 289 14.64 -8.68 -0.30
C PRO A 289 15.06 -9.75 0.72
N ALA A 290 14.92 -11.04 0.38
CA ALA A 290 15.41 -12.14 1.22
C ALA A 290 16.92 -12.08 1.53
N TYR A 291 17.72 -11.34 0.74
CA TYR A 291 19.15 -11.17 0.97
C TYR A 291 19.49 -9.94 1.84
N VAL A 292 18.49 -9.16 2.25
CA VAL A 292 18.62 -7.92 3.03
C VAL A 292 18.57 -8.21 4.55
N SER A 293 19.05 -9.40 4.94
CA SER A 293 18.95 -9.93 6.31
C SER A 293 19.48 -9.00 7.42
N GLN A 294 20.35 -8.04 7.10
CA GLN A 294 20.85 -7.05 8.05
C GLN A 294 19.88 -5.91 8.37
N TYR A 295 18.87 -5.67 7.51
CA TYR A 295 17.87 -4.61 7.71
C TYR A 295 16.49 -5.14 8.08
N LEU A 296 16.20 -6.43 7.83
CA LEU A 296 14.93 -7.06 8.21
C LEU A 296 14.71 -7.16 9.73
N PHE A 297 15.77 -6.97 10.53
CA PHE A 297 15.71 -7.07 11.99
C PHE A 297 16.18 -5.80 12.69
N GLY A 298 15.40 -4.72 12.57
CA GLY A 298 15.35 -3.59 13.52
C GLY A 298 16.64 -3.27 14.27
N THR A 299 17.71 -3.03 13.53
CA THR A 299 19.00 -2.63 14.10
C THR A 299 18.90 -1.18 14.57
N THR A 300 19.56 -0.87 15.68
CA THR A 300 19.71 0.50 16.17
C THR A 300 20.41 1.34 15.10
N GLY A 301 19.76 2.39 14.60
CA GLY A 301 20.26 3.22 13.48
C GLY A 301 19.51 3.08 12.16
N PHE A 302 18.37 2.37 12.14
CA PHE A 302 17.50 2.34 10.97
C PHE A 302 16.76 3.68 10.81
N ASP A 303 17.22 4.50 9.86
CA ASP A 303 16.57 5.75 9.45
C ASP A 303 15.91 5.56 8.07
N PRO A 304 14.57 5.46 8.00
CA PRO A 304 13.88 5.25 6.73
C PRO A 304 14.08 6.42 5.75
N VAL A 305 14.29 7.64 6.23
CA VAL A 305 14.49 8.83 5.38
C VAL A 305 15.88 8.80 4.76
N ALA A 306 16.92 8.52 5.55
CA ALA A 306 18.28 8.40 5.04
C ALA A 306 18.41 7.24 4.02
N LEU A 307 17.72 6.12 4.26
CA LEU A 307 17.69 5.00 3.33
C LEU A 307 16.90 5.34 2.05
N ALA A 308 15.81 6.08 2.16
CA ALA A 308 15.05 6.56 1.01
C ALA A 308 15.89 7.50 0.13
N HIS A 309 16.64 8.42 0.73
CA HIS A 309 17.60 9.27 0.02
C HIS A 309 18.63 8.42 -0.74
N LYS A 310 19.27 7.47 -0.07
CA LYS A 310 20.24 6.55 -0.69
C LYS A 310 19.61 5.69 -1.81
N ALA A 311 18.38 5.21 -1.61
CA ALA A 311 17.65 4.46 -2.62
C ALA A 311 17.41 5.31 -3.88
N TYR A 312 17.07 6.58 -3.71
CA TYR A 312 16.92 7.51 -4.83
C TYR A 312 18.25 7.77 -5.55
N GLU A 313 19.32 8.09 -4.81
CA GLU A 313 20.66 8.33 -5.39
C GLU A 313 21.20 7.14 -6.19
N THR A 314 20.89 5.93 -5.76
CA THR A 314 21.33 4.69 -6.42
C THR A 314 20.36 4.20 -7.50
N GLY A 315 19.32 4.97 -7.85
CA GLY A 315 18.31 4.60 -8.85
C GLY A 315 17.42 3.42 -8.43
N GLY A 316 17.37 3.14 -7.13
CA GLY A 316 16.62 2.05 -6.52
C GLY A 316 15.20 2.38 -6.11
N ALA A 317 14.80 3.66 -6.19
CA ALA A 317 13.48 4.13 -5.82
C ALA A 317 12.76 4.78 -7.01
N SER A 318 11.43 4.83 -6.91
CA SER A 318 10.56 5.70 -7.71
C SER A 318 10.73 7.18 -7.35
N ARG A 319 10.07 8.05 -8.12
CA ARG A 319 10.03 9.50 -7.84
C ARG A 319 9.44 9.81 -6.46
N VAL A 320 8.34 9.17 -6.07
CA VAL A 320 7.73 9.28 -4.74
C VAL A 320 7.77 7.93 -4.02
N LEU A 321 8.12 7.95 -2.74
CA LEU A 321 7.99 6.81 -1.83
C LEU A 321 6.96 7.14 -0.75
N LEU A 322 6.01 6.22 -0.54
CA LEU A 322 5.16 6.16 0.65
C LEU A 322 5.69 5.02 1.51
N ILE A 323 6.49 5.37 2.52
CA ILE A 323 7.16 4.40 3.40
C ILE A 323 6.24 4.10 4.57
N LYS A 324 5.65 2.90 4.60
CA LYS A 324 4.69 2.45 5.60
C LYS A 324 5.38 2.06 6.91
N GLY A 325 4.83 2.46 8.05
CA GLY A 325 5.34 2.03 9.36
C GLY A 325 4.59 2.62 10.55
N ALA A 326 5.22 2.62 11.72
CA ALA A 326 4.65 3.29 12.91
C ALA A 326 4.31 4.76 12.63
N ARG A 327 5.17 5.41 11.82
CA ARG A 327 4.92 6.67 11.13
C ARG A 327 5.14 6.44 9.65
N ASP A 328 4.21 6.90 8.82
CA ASP A 328 4.38 6.83 7.38
C ASP A 328 5.19 8.04 6.92
N HIS A 329 6.21 7.82 6.10
CA HIS A 329 7.04 8.89 5.55
C HIS A 329 6.77 9.05 4.07
N ILE A 330 6.49 10.27 3.64
CA ILE A 330 6.25 10.58 2.23
C ILE A 330 7.50 11.29 1.74
N VAL A 331 8.25 10.61 0.89
CA VAL A 331 9.54 11.07 0.34
C VAL A 331 9.35 11.34 -1.14
N CYS A 332 9.86 12.45 -1.65
CA CYS A 332 9.87 12.78 -3.07
C CYS A 332 11.30 13.09 -3.48
N GLU A 333 11.79 12.40 -4.51
CA GLU A 333 13.14 12.59 -5.05
C GLU A 333 14.23 12.49 -3.98
N GLY A 334 14.07 11.54 -3.06
CA GLY A 334 14.99 11.30 -1.94
C GLY A 334 14.80 12.21 -0.72
N GLU A 335 13.94 13.23 -0.81
CA GLU A 335 13.72 14.21 0.25
C GLU A 335 12.39 14.00 1.00
N LEU A 336 12.40 14.11 2.33
CA LEU A 336 11.19 14.00 3.15
C LEU A 336 10.27 15.20 2.89
N ILE A 337 9.02 14.91 2.48
CA ILE A 337 8.00 15.91 2.22
C ILE A 337 6.99 16.01 3.36
N ASP A 338 6.50 14.88 3.87
CA ASP A 338 5.55 14.85 4.98
C ASP A 338 5.70 13.57 5.81
N THR A 339 5.16 13.61 7.03
CA THR A 339 5.09 12.46 7.94
C THR A 339 3.67 12.35 8.47
N VAL A 340 3.07 11.17 8.32
CA VAL A 340 1.74 10.87 8.86
C VAL A 340 1.90 9.90 10.03
N ASP A 341 1.71 10.40 11.24
CA ASP A 341 1.89 9.63 12.48
C ASP A 341 0.59 9.44 13.28
N GLU A 342 -0.49 10.14 12.94
CA GLU A 342 -1.78 10.06 13.63
C GLU A 342 -2.98 9.82 12.67
N PRO A 343 -4.00 9.03 13.09
CA PRO A 343 -4.01 8.29 14.35
C PRO A 343 -3.01 7.13 14.36
N CYS A 344 -2.40 6.86 15.51
CA CYS A 344 -1.57 5.67 15.71
C CYS A 344 -2.44 4.49 16.15
N VAL A 345 -2.58 3.47 15.29
CA VAL A 345 -3.38 2.25 15.55
C VAL A 345 -2.48 1.02 15.38
N PRO A 346 -1.73 0.60 16.41
CA PRO A 346 -0.76 -0.49 16.33
C PRO A 346 -1.35 -1.84 15.92
N GLU A 347 -2.64 -2.08 16.20
CA GLU A 347 -3.36 -3.30 15.89
C GLU A 347 -3.45 -3.58 14.38
N LEU A 348 -3.33 -2.54 13.54
CA LEU A 348 -3.31 -2.67 12.08
C LEU A 348 -2.12 -3.51 11.58
N GLU A 349 -1.00 -3.54 12.31
CA GLU A 349 0.18 -4.33 11.94
C GLU A 349 -0.11 -5.83 11.95
N ALA A 350 -1.00 -6.28 12.82
CA ALA A 350 -1.37 -7.69 12.92
C ALA A 350 -2.44 -8.12 11.90
N ILE A 351 -3.06 -7.16 11.19
CA ILE A 351 -4.07 -7.44 10.17
C ILE A 351 -3.36 -7.55 8.82
N GLY A 352 -3.29 -8.76 8.28
CA GLY A 352 -2.73 -9.02 6.95
C GLY A 352 -3.42 -8.19 5.87
N GLY A 353 -2.63 -7.51 5.03
CA GLY A 353 -3.09 -6.72 3.88
C GLY A 353 -3.46 -5.27 4.16
N THR A 354 -3.20 -4.74 5.36
CA THR A 354 -3.34 -3.29 5.65
C THR A 354 -2.35 -2.43 4.87
N GLY A 355 -1.17 -2.96 4.53
CA GLY A 355 -0.25 -2.30 3.61
C GLY A 355 -0.79 -2.21 2.19
N ASP A 356 -1.58 -3.21 1.77
CA ASP A 356 -2.17 -3.28 0.44
C ASP A 356 -3.34 -2.31 0.30
N THR A 357 -4.12 -2.11 1.37
CA THR A 357 -5.19 -1.09 1.38
C THR A 357 -4.60 0.31 1.25
N VAL A 358 -3.46 0.61 1.88
CA VAL A 358 -2.74 1.89 1.68
C VAL A 358 -2.36 2.07 0.20
N THR A 359 -1.78 1.06 -0.43
CA THR A 359 -1.43 1.09 -1.86
C THR A 359 -2.67 1.28 -2.74
N GLY A 360 -3.76 0.59 -2.42
CA GLY A 360 -5.04 0.72 -3.12
C GLY A 360 -5.65 2.11 -3.01
N LEU A 361 -5.63 2.70 -1.81
CA LEU A 361 -6.06 4.08 -1.57
C LEU A 361 -5.22 5.07 -2.38
N ALA A 362 -3.89 4.93 -2.35
CA ALA A 362 -2.97 5.81 -3.07
C ALA A 362 -3.21 5.75 -4.59
N CYS A 363 -3.34 4.54 -5.16
CA CYS A 363 -3.69 4.35 -6.57
C CYS A 363 -5.08 4.91 -6.90
N GLY A 364 -6.06 4.74 -6.02
CA GLY A 364 -7.39 5.30 -6.17
C GLY A 364 -7.37 6.82 -6.27
N PHE A 365 -6.67 7.50 -5.34
CA PHE A 365 -6.55 8.96 -5.37
C PHE A 365 -5.73 9.45 -6.58
N LEU A 366 -4.63 8.76 -6.90
CA LEU A 366 -3.79 9.09 -8.06
C LEU A 366 -4.58 8.98 -9.37
N SER A 367 -5.34 7.90 -9.53
CA SER A 367 -6.23 7.72 -10.68
C SER A 367 -7.45 8.64 -10.66
N ALA A 368 -7.73 9.33 -9.55
CA ALA A 368 -8.71 10.41 -9.50
C ALA A 368 -8.09 11.80 -9.74
N GLY A 369 -6.78 11.89 -10.01
CA GLY A 369 -6.10 13.12 -10.43
C GLY A 369 -5.45 13.90 -9.31
N PHE A 370 -5.31 13.28 -8.13
CA PHE A 370 -4.58 13.88 -7.04
C PHE A 370 -3.08 13.90 -7.39
N PRO A 371 -2.35 14.98 -7.05
CA PRO A 371 -0.89 14.94 -7.07
C PRO A 371 -0.38 13.76 -6.23
N THR A 372 0.67 13.08 -6.70
CA THR A 372 1.15 11.81 -6.09
C THR A 372 1.47 11.92 -4.60
N VAL A 373 2.06 13.04 -4.17
CA VAL A 373 2.32 13.31 -2.75
C VAL A 373 1.01 13.42 -1.96
N ASP A 374 0.03 14.17 -2.47
CA ASP A 374 -1.27 14.35 -1.82
C ASP A 374 -2.06 13.03 -1.77
N ALA A 375 -1.99 12.23 -2.85
CA ALA A 375 -2.56 10.89 -2.92
C ALA A 375 -1.96 9.97 -1.85
N ALA A 376 -0.63 9.98 -1.68
CA ALA A 376 0.05 9.20 -0.66
C ALA A 376 -0.33 9.65 0.77
N ILE A 377 -0.35 10.95 1.02
CA ILE A 377 -0.76 11.50 2.34
C ILE A 377 -2.21 11.12 2.66
N CYS A 378 -3.13 11.27 1.70
CA CYS A 378 -4.54 10.91 1.90
C CYS A 378 -4.72 9.41 2.14
N ALA A 379 -3.94 8.57 1.45
CA ALA A 379 -3.95 7.13 1.66
C ALA A 379 -3.54 6.74 3.09
N CYS A 380 -2.43 7.29 3.59
CA CYS A 380 -1.99 7.04 4.97
C CYS A 380 -3.05 7.46 5.99
N LYS A 381 -3.60 8.67 5.84
CA LYS A 381 -4.64 9.21 6.73
C LYS A 381 -5.91 8.36 6.72
N ALA A 382 -6.41 8.01 5.53
CA ALA A 382 -7.61 7.20 5.40
C ALA A 382 -7.43 5.80 6.00
N ASN A 383 -6.29 5.15 5.79
CA ASN A 383 -6.04 3.81 6.32
C ASN A 383 -5.95 3.80 7.86
N ARG A 384 -5.23 4.76 8.43
CA ARG A 384 -5.11 4.93 9.89
C ARG A 384 -6.46 5.24 10.52
N GLU A 385 -7.21 6.14 9.90
CA GLU A 385 -8.54 6.52 10.38
C GLU A 385 -9.53 5.35 10.28
N ALA A 386 -9.48 4.54 9.22
CA ALA A 386 -10.25 3.30 9.11
C ALA A 386 -9.96 2.36 10.28
N GLY A 387 -8.69 2.15 10.62
CA GLY A 387 -8.30 1.36 11.81
C GLY A 387 -8.87 1.91 13.11
N ARG A 388 -8.89 3.24 13.27
CA ARG A 388 -9.47 3.91 14.44
C ARG A 388 -10.99 3.73 14.50
N VAL A 389 -11.69 3.95 13.39
CA VAL A 389 -13.16 3.88 13.27
C VAL A 389 -13.66 2.46 13.52
N MET A 390 -13.03 1.45 12.92
CA MET A 390 -13.42 0.06 13.13
C MET A 390 -13.03 -0.50 14.50
N GLY A 391 -12.27 0.24 15.30
CA GLY A 391 -11.71 -0.24 16.56
C GLY A 391 -10.85 -1.48 16.33
N ALA A 392 -9.85 -1.36 15.45
CA ALA A 392 -9.08 -2.48 14.93
C ALA A 392 -8.58 -3.44 16.03
N THR A 393 -8.71 -4.74 15.77
CA THR A 393 -8.16 -5.80 16.61
C THR A 393 -7.41 -6.80 15.73
N PRO A 394 -6.42 -7.55 16.27
CA PRO A 394 -5.71 -8.57 15.50
C PRO A 394 -6.58 -9.69 14.91
N ALA A 395 -7.83 -9.84 15.37
CA ALA A 395 -8.77 -10.86 14.87
C ALA A 395 -9.49 -10.44 13.58
N MET A 396 -9.34 -9.19 13.15
CA MET A 396 -10.01 -8.63 11.97
C MET A 396 -9.20 -8.88 10.68
N HIS A 397 -9.78 -8.50 9.55
CA HIS A 397 -9.24 -8.71 8.21
C HIS A 397 -9.23 -7.40 7.41
N ALA A 398 -8.41 -7.33 6.34
CA ALA A 398 -8.34 -6.14 5.49
C ALA A 398 -9.69 -5.74 4.88
N ARG A 399 -10.59 -6.70 4.63
CA ARG A 399 -11.96 -6.41 4.18
C ARG A 399 -12.75 -5.56 5.17
N ASP A 400 -12.47 -5.67 6.46
CA ASP A 400 -13.16 -4.91 7.51
C ASP A 400 -12.72 -3.43 7.45
N LEU A 401 -11.44 -3.17 7.12
CA LEU A 401 -10.99 -1.81 6.78
C LEU A 401 -11.72 -1.30 5.54
N VAL A 402 -11.76 -2.10 4.46
CA VAL A 402 -12.43 -1.71 3.20
C VAL A 402 -13.92 -1.41 3.39
N ALA A 403 -14.58 -2.07 4.34
CA ALA A 403 -15.99 -1.84 4.65
C ALA A 403 -16.25 -0.46 5.28
N VAL A 404 -15.34 0.05 6.11
CA VAL A 404 -15.50 1.36 6.79
C VAL A 404 -14.95 2.54 5.98
N LEU A 405 -14.17 2.31 4.93
CA LEU A 405 -13.61 3.37 4.10
C LEU A 405 -14.65 4.37 3.55
N PRO A 406 -15.85 3.99 3.10
CA PRO A 406 -16.85 4.97 2.65
C PRO A 406 -17.19 6.04 3.70
N GLU A 407 -17.35 5.63 4.97
CA GLU A 407 -17.60 6.54 6.10
C GLU A 407 -16.39 7.45 6.33
N VAL A 408 -15.20 6.86 6.43
CA VAL A 408 -13.94 7.59 6.65
C VAL A 408 -13.70 8.64 5.57
N LEU A 409 -13.89 8.29 4.30
CA LEU A 409 -13.73 9.21 3.18
C LEU A 409 -14.79 10.33 3.23
N GLY A 410 -16.05 9.97 3.51
CA GLY A 410 -17.15 10.91 3.69
C GLY A 410 -16.90 11.97 4.76
N GLU A 411 -16.38 11.56 5.91
CA GLU A 411 -16.18 12.47 7.05
C GLU A 411 -14.90 13.31 6.93
N HIS A 412 -13.87 12.82 6.24
CA HIS A 412 -12.54 13.39 6.39
C HIS A 412 -11.85 13.86 5.10
N LEU A 413 -12.20 13.30 3.93
CA LEU A 413 -11.44 13.58 2.69
C LEU A 413 -11.44 15.07 2.33
N CYS A 414 -12.60 15.71 2.39
CA CYS A 414 -12.76 17.15 2.15
C CYS A 414 -11.84 18.00 3.05
N ARG A 415 -11.64 17.60 4.31
CA ARG A 415 -10.72 18.30 5.23
C ARG A 415 -9.25 18.05 4.88
N TRP A 416 -8.90 16.84 4.45
CA TRP A 416 -7.52 16.46 4.16
C TRP A 416 -7.01 17.00 2.84
N SER A 417 -7.85 17.01 1.80
CA SER A 417 -7.46 17.33 0.43
C SER A 417 -8.22 18.50 -0.18
N GLY A 418 -9.30 18.99 0.44
CA GLY A 418 -10.20 19.96 -0.20
C GLY A 418 -11.07 19.37 -1.31
N ALA A 419 -10.95 18.07 -1.62
CA ALA A 419 -11.85 17.36 -2.52
C ALA A 419 -13.09 16.90 -1.73
N CYS A 420 -14.21 17.57 -1.95
CA CYS A 420 -15.45 17.31 -1.24
C CYS A 420 -16.42 16.59 -2.18
N ALA A 421 -16.99 15.47 -1.72
CA ALA A 421 -18.15 14.88 -2.38
C ALA A 421 -19.32 15.88 -2.32
N SER A 422 -20.11 15.93 -3.39
CA SER A 422 -21.22 16.88 -3.54
C SER A 422 -22.47 16.45 -2.79
#